data_AF-A0ABD6D4P3-F1
#
_entry.id   AF-A0ABD6D4P3-F1
#
_cell.length_a   1.000
_cell.length_b   1.000
_cell.length_c   1.000
_cell.angle_alpha   90.00
_cell.angle_beta   90.00
_cell.angle_gamma   90.00
#
_symmetry.space_group_name_H-M   'P 1'
#
loop_
_entity.id
_entity.type
_entity.pdbx_description
1 polymer ?
#
loop_
_entity_poly.entity_id
_entity_poly.type
_entity_poly.pdbx_seq_one_letter_code
_entity_poly.pdbx_strand_id
1 'polypeptide(L)' 'MANLLASGLVGLAVILGAAALSAMAAGDFGIAGVCFLSLSIVLYFRETRVLTT' A
#
# COMPACT_ATOMS: atom_id res chain seq x y z
N MET A 1 5.32 -15.92 12.59
CA MET A 1 4.10 -15.28 12.01
C MET A 1 4.33 -13.83 11.56
N ALA A 2 5.22 -13.06 12.20
CA ALA A 2 5.56 -11.68 11.77
C ALA A 2 6.03 -11.58 10.30
N ASN A 3 6.85 -12.52 9.82
CA ASN A 3 7.31 -12.53 8.42
C ASN A 3 6.18 -12.74 7.39
N LEU A 4 5.12 -13.48 7.76
CA LEU A 4 3.98 -13.71 6.87
C LEU A 4 3.15 -12.42 6.72
N LEU A 5 2.94 -11.71 7.83
CA LEU A 5 2.30 -10.38 7.84
C LEU A 5 3.17 -9.35 7.11
N ALA A 6 4.49 -9.37 7.31
CA ALA A 6 5.43 -8.51 6.59
C ALA A 6 5.31 -8.69 5.07
N SER A 7 5.29 -9.95 4.62
CA SER A 7 5.21 -10.29 3.20
C SER A 7 3.84 -9.98 2.60
N GLY A 8 2.75 -10.21 3.35
CA GLY A 8 1.39 -9.86 2.93
C GLY A 8 1.20 -8.35 2.76
N LEU A 9 1.73 -7.55 3.68
CA LEU A 9 1.67 -6.09 3.58
C LEU A 9 2.47 -5.52 2.40
N VAL A 10 3.61 -6.13 2.06
CA VAL A 10 4.37 -5.76 0.85
C VAL A 10 3.54 -6.04 -0.39
N GLY A 11 2.90 -7.21 -0.47
CA GLY A 11 2.01 -7.54 -1.59
C GLY A 11 0.86 -6.54 -1.75
N LEU A 12 0.21 -6.17 -0.64
CA LEU A 12 -0.84 -5.15 -0.65
C LEU A 12 -0.34 -3.79 -1.12
N ALA A 13 0.83 -3.35 -0.64
CA ALA A 13 1.42 -2.08 -1.07
C ALA A 13 1.71 -2.06 -2.58
N VAL A 14 2.22 -3.17 -3.14
CA VAL A 14 2.48 -3.28 -4.59
C VAL A 14 1.19 -3.18 -5.40
N ILE A 15 0.14 -3.91 -4.99
CA ILE A 15 -1.17 -3.89 -5.67
C ILE A 15 -1.74 -2.47 -5.67
N LEU A 16 -1.68 -1.81 -4.52
CA LEU A 16 -2.25 -0.48 -4.35
C LEU A 16 -1.46 0.59 -5.11
N GLY A 17 -0.14 0.45 -5.21
CA GLY A 17 0.72 1.31 -6.02
C GLY A 17 0.44 1.12 -7.51
N ALA A 18 0.27 -0.11 -7.97
CA ALA A 18 -0.12 -0.42 -9.34
C ALA A 18 -1.51 0.16 -9.67
N ALA A 19 -2.47 0.03 -8.75
CA ALA A 19 -3.81 0.60 -8.91
C ALA A 19 -3.76 2.13 -8.99
N ALA A 20 -2.99 2.79 -8.13
CA ALA A 20 -2.80 4.24 -8.18
C ALA A 20 -2.22 4.71 -9.51
N LEU A 21 -1.19 4.02 -10.01
CA LEU A 21 -0.57 4.33 -11.30
C LEU A 21 -1.55 4.13 -12.46
N SER A 22 -2.33 3.06 -12.43
CA SER A 22 -3.34 2.78 -13.46
C SER A 22 -4.46 3.84 -13.47
N ALA A 23 -4.90 4.30 -12.31
CA ALA A 23 -5.89 5.36 -12.18
C ALA A 23 -5.34 6.71 -12.67
N MET A 24 -4.09 7.05 -12.34
CA MET A 24 -3.43 8.23 -12.91
C MET A 24 -3.32 8.16 -14.43
N ALA A 25 -2.98 6.99 -14.99
CA ALA A 25 -2.90 6.80 -16.43
C ALA A 25 -4.26 6.98 -17.14
N ALA A 26 -5.36 6.66 -16.45
CA ALA A 26 -6.73 6.90 -16.92
C ALA A 26 -7.19 8.36 -16.70
N GLY A 27 -6.40 9.20 -16.04
CA GLY A 27 -6.76 10.59 -15.70
C GLY A 27 -7.67 10.74 -14.48
N ASP A 28 -7.93 9.66 -13.74
CA ASP A 28 -8.74 9.70 -12.52
C ASP A 28 -7.85 9.91 -11.28
N PHE A 29 -7.63 11.19 -10.97
CA PHE A 29 -6.83 11.59 -9.82
C PHE A 29 -7.51 11.37 -8.47
N GLY A 30 -8.84 11.24 -8.44
CA GLY A 30 -9.59 10.96 -7.22
C GLY A 30 -9.27 9.55 -6.71
N ILE A 31 -9.43 8.55 -7.60
CA ILE A 31 -9.11 7.16 -7.28
C ILE A 31 -7.61 7.00 -7.00
N ALA A 32 -6.75 7.66 -7.78
CA ALA A 32 -5.31 7.63 -7.55
C ALA A 32 -4.93 8.15 -6.15
N GLY A 33 -5.54 9.25 -5.70
CA GLY A 33 -5.32 9.83 -4.38
C GLY A 33 -5.74 8.88 -3.25
N VAL A 34 -6.90 8.22 -3.38
CA VAL A 34 -7.37 7.23 -2.40
C VAL A 34 -6.43 6.02 -2.35
N CYS A 35 -5.97 5.52 -3.50
CA CYS A 35 -4.99 4.43 -3.53
C CYS A 35 -3.67 4.83 -2.86
N PHE A 36 -3.17 6.04 -3.08
CA PHE A 36 -1.97 6.54 -2.39
C PHE A 36 -2.17 6.69 -0.88
N LEU A 37 -3.33 7.18 -0.43
CA LEU A 37 -3.67 7.28 0.99
C LEU A 37 -3.68 5.91 1.65
N SER A 38 -4.39 4.94 1.06
CA SER A 38 -4.42 3.57 1.58
C SER A 38 -3.03 2.92 1.55
N LEU A 39 -2.18 3.24 0.56
CA LEU A 39 -0.81 2.71 0.46
C LEU A 39 0.06 3.23 1.60
N SER A 40 -0.07 4.52 1.92
CA SER A 40 0.62 5.13 3.05
C SER A 40 0.23 4.46 4.37
N ILE A 41 -1.05 4.17 4.59
CA ILE A 41 -1.54 3.48 5.79
C ILE A 41 -0.97 2.06 5.90
N VAL A 42 -0.95 1.32 4.79
CA VAL A 42 -0.38 -0.04 4.74
C VAL A 42 1.11 0.03 5.13
N LEU A 43 1.88 0.91 4.50
CA LEU A 43 3.31 1.03 4.82
C LEU A 43 3.54 1.46 6.27
N TYR A 44 2.75 2.39 6.80
CA TYR A 44 2.82 2.78 8.21
C TYR A 44 2.61 1.59 9.15
N PHE A 45 1.60 0.75 8.89
CA PHE A 45 1.35 -0.46 9.67
C PHE A 45 2.51 -1.45 9.58
N ARG A 46 3.10 -1.61 8.39
CA ARG A 46 4.28 -2.47 8.19
C ARG A 46 5.46 -1.98 9.03
N GLU A 47 5.72 -0.67 8.99
CA GLU A 47 6.83 -0.04 9.71
C GLU A 47 6.64 -0.16 11.23
N THR A 48 5.46 0.19 11.74
CA THR A 48 5.22 0.29 13.19
C THR A 48 4.91 -1.03 13.87
N ARG A 49 4.29 -1.99 13.19
CA ARG A 49 3.79 -3.23 13.83
C ARG A 49 4.60 -4.47 13.52
N VAL A 50 5.47 -4.42 12.52
CA VAL A 50 6.20 -5.62 12.05
C VAL A 50 7.71 -5.49 12.20
N LEU A 51 8.27 -4.29 12.16
CA LEU A 51 9.73 -4.08 12.35
C LEU A 51 10.14 -3.82 13.81
N THR A 52 9.21 -3.44 14.69
CA THR A 52 9.48 -3.04 16.09
C THR A 52 9.26 -4.18 17.11
N THR A 53 9.18 -5.44 16.67
CA THR A 53 9.05 -6.63 17.56
C THR A 53 10.13 -7.64 17.22
#